data_AF-A0A3N0B0S5-F1
#
_entry.id   AF-A0A3N0B0S5-F1
#
_cell.length_a   1.000
_cell.length_b   1.000
_cell.length_c   1.000
_cell.angle_alpha   90.00
_cell.angle_beta   90.00
_cell.angle_gamma   90.00
#
_symmetry.space_group_name_H-M   'P 1'
#
loop_
_entity.id
_entity.type
_entity.pdbx_description
1 polymer ?
#
loop_
_entity_poly.entity_id
_entity_poly.type
_entity_poly.pdbx_seq_one_letter_code
_entity_poly.pdbx_strand_id
1 'polypeptide(L)'
;MNDMKPTAAQDIAPDSPEADVLFDHMKELVDALPAMEAEGEKLVRARAAREVARLERYRKGQENELRFLQEKFDEQMAIERAAKEAGDDAVEENARYNALNLGNQKSIRYGAEQNAAYQVQEALKSGGFADLDEAHAAELDDEEFAALEQKVEAYKADYAETLVTCQALVGDEDDSE
;
A
#
# COMPACT_ATOMS: atom_id res chain seq x y z
N MET A 1 8.67 -27.35 30.26
CA MET A 1 9.91 -26.70 29.80
C MET A 1 10.75 -27.76 29.12
N ASN A 2 10.56 -27.92 27.81
CA ASN A 2 11.50 -28.64 26.96
C ASN A 2 11.90 -27.63 25.89
N ASP A 3 12.98 -26.92 26.16
CA ASP A 3 13.66 -26.07 25.18
C ASP A 3 14.40 -27.02 24.23
N MET A 4 13.73 -27.44 23.15
CA MET A 4 14.45 -27.87 21.96
C MET A 4 15.06 -26.61 21.36
N LYS A 5 16.34 -26.38 21.67
CA LYS A 5 17.16 -25.45 20.89
C LYS A 5 17.12 -25.89 19.43
N PRO A 6 17.05 -24.97 18.46
CA PRO A 6 17.25 -25.31 17.07
C PRO A 6 18.65 -25.94 16.95
N THR A 7 18.70 -27.20 16.54
CA THR A 7 19.94 -27.91 16.24
C THR A 7 20.59 -27.15 15.09
N ALA A 8 21.69 -26.45 15.36
CA ALA A 8 22.44 -25.81 14.30
C ALA A 8 22.86 -26.88 13.29
N ALA A 9 22.80 -26.56 11.99
CA ALA A 9 23.16 -27.44 10.87
C ALA A 9 24.50 -28.19 11.04
N GLN A 10 25.37 -27.71 11.94
CA GLN A 10 26.68 -28.28 12.27
C GLN A 10 26.64 -29.68 12.91
N ASP A 11 25.49 -30.16 13.39
CA ASP A 11 25.38 -31.45 14.10
C ASP A 11 24.58 -32.54 13.35
N ILE A 12 24.04 -32.25 12.16
CA ILE A 12 23.30 -33.25 11.36
C ILE A 12 24.30 -34.01 10.48
N ALA A 13 24.33 -35.34 10.56
CA ALA A 13 25.17 -36.16 9.69
C ALA A 13 24.47 -36.38 8.34
N PRO A 14 25.17 -36.35 7.19
CA PRO A 14 24.55 -36.42 5.86
C PRO A 14 23.70 -37.66 5.60
N ASP A 15 24.08 -38.81 6.18
CA ASP A 15 23.36 -40.09 6.03
C ASP A 15 22.41 -40.37 7.21
N SER A 16 22.03 -39.35 7.99
CA SER A 16 21.19 -39.52 9.17
C SER A 16 19.69 -39.42 8.85
N PRO A 17 18.81 -40.04 9.65
CA PRO A 17 17.37 -39.88 9.51
C PRO A 17 16.90 -38.41 9.60
N GLU A 18 17.62 -37.57 10.34
CA GLU A 18 17.36 -36.14 10.43
C GLU A 18 17.66 -35.39 9.13
N ALA A 19 18.68 -35.83 8.36
CA ALA A 19 18.95 -35.30 7.03
C ALA A 19 17.83 -35.68 6.04
N ASP A 20 17.35 -36.93 6.08
CA ASP A 20 16.23 -37.39 5.26
C ASP A 20 14.97 -36.53 5.49
N VAL A 21 14.63 -36.27 6.75
CA VAL A 21 13.48 -35.41 7.11
C VAL A 21 13.64 -33.98 6.57
N LEU A 22 14.86 -33.43 6.63
CA LEU A 22 15.13 -32.10 6.11
C LEU A 22 14.99 -32.03 4.58
N PHE A 23 15.51 -33.03 3.85
CA PHE A 23 15.37 -33.09 2.40
C PHE A 23 13.93 -33.35 1.95
N ASP A 24 13.18 -34.17 2.70
CA ASP A 24 11.75 -34.36 2.47
C ASP A 24 10.98 -33.05 2.68
N HIS A 25 11.27 -32.30 3.75
CA HIS A 25 10.69 -30.98 3.98
C HIS A 25 11.06 -29.98 2.88
N MET A 26 12.31 -29.96 2.43
CA MET A 26 12.74 -29.14 1.29
C MET A 26 11.93 -29.48 0.04
N LYS A 27 11.69 -30.77 -0.22
CA LYS A 27 10.87 -31.20 -1.35
C LYS A 27 9.42 -30.72 -1.21
N GLU A 28 8.83 -30.83 -0.03
CA GLU A 28 7.49 -30.29 0.23
C GLU A 28 7.42 -28.78 -0.04
N LEU A 29 8.43 -28.03 0.37
CA LEU A 29 8.52 -26.60 0.12
C LEU A 29 8.66 -26.29 -1.37
N VAL A 30 9.54 -26.99 -2.10
CA VAL A 30 9.69 -26.83 -3.56
C VAL A 30 8.39 -27.19 -4.29
N ASP A 31 7.71 -28.26 -3.89
CA ASP A 31 6.42 -28.67 -4.45
C ASP A 31 5.32 -27.60 -4.19
N ALA A 32 5.40 -26.89 -3.06
CA ALA A 32 4.49 -25.80 -2.70
C ALA A 32 4.83 -24.45 -3.38
N LEU A 33 6.02 -24.30 -3.97
CA LEU A 33 6.52 -23.04 -4.52
C LEU A 33 5.55 -22.36 -5.50
N PRO A 34 4.96 -23.04 -6.50
CA PRO A 34 4.05 -22.38 -7.44
C PRO A 34 2.80 -21.78 -6.77
N ALA A 35 2.29 -22.45 -5.73
CA ALA A 35 1.15 -21.93 -4.97
C ALA A 35 1.57 -20.69 -4.15
N MET A 36 2.77 -20.69 -3.58
CA MET A 36 3.28 -19.55 -2.82
C MET A 36 3.67 -18.37 -3.70
N GLU A 37 4.11 -18.60 -4.92
CA GLU A 37 4.30 -17.55 -5.92
C GLU A 37 2.97 -16.85 -6.24
N ALA A 38 1.90 -17.61 -6.48
CA ALA A 38 0.56 -17.04 -6.70
C ALA A 38 0.05 -16.23 -5.49
N GLU A 39 0.29 -16.70 -4.27
CA GLU A 39 -0.03 -15.96 -3.04
C GLU A 39 0.83 -14.68 -2.91
N GLY A 40 2.09 -14.74 -3.32
CA GLY A 40 2.98 -13.58 -3.39
C GLY A 40 2.52 -12.52 -4.39
N GLU A 41 2.10 -12.94 -5.59
CA GLU A 41 1.51 -12.05 -6.60
C GLU A 41 0.23 -11.41 -6.08
N LYS A 42 -0.64 -12.20 -5.44
CA LYS A 42 -1.85 -11.70 -4.77
C LYS A 42 -1.51 -10.66 -3.71
N LEU A 43 -0.49 -10.90 -2.88
CA LEU A 43 -0.05 -9.96 -1.84
C LEU A 43 0.49 -8.65 -2.44
N VAL A 44 1.29 -8.71 -3.51
CA VAL A 44 1.78 -7.52 -4.22
C VAL A 44 0.61 -6.71 -4.78
N ARG A 45 -0.36 -7.38 -5.41
CA ARG A 45 -1.55 -6.74 -5.95
C ARG A 45 -2.41 -6.10 -4.85
N ALA A 46 -2.61 -6.79 -3.72
CA ALA A 46 -3.34 -6.26 -2.57
C ALA A 46 -2.64 -5.03 -1.94
N ARG A 47 -1.31 -5.01 -1.88
CA ARG A 47 -0.53 -3.84 -1.43
C ARG A 47 -0.77 -2.63 -2.33
N ALA A 48 -0.73 -2.84 -3.64
CA ALA A 48 -0.99 -1.78 -4.60
C ALA A 48 -2.44 -1.25 -4.47
N ALA A 49 -3.41 -2.14 -4.32
CA ALA A 49 -4.82 -1.79 -4.10
C ALA A 49 -5.02 -0.91 -2.85
N ARG A 50 -4.42 -1.30 -1.70
CA ARG A 50 -4.50 -0.51 -0.45
C ARG A 50 -3.91 0.90 -0.60
N GLU A 51 -2.82 1.04 -1.37
CA GLU A 51 -2.23 2.35 -1.65
C GLU A 51 -3.14 3.22 -2.53
N VAL A 52 -3.74 2.63 -3.57
CA VAL A 52 -4.76 3.32 -4.39
C VAL A 52 -5.92 3.79 -3.51
N ALA A 53 -6.46 2.93 -2.66
CA ALA A 53 -7.56 3.26 -1.76
C ALA A 53 -7.19 4.39 -0.77
N ARG A 54 -5.94 4.38 -0.25
CA ARG A 54 -5.43 5.46 0.60
C ARG A 54 -5.38 6.80 -0.13
N LEU A 55 -4.86 6.79 -1.36
CA LEU A 55 -4.76 7.99 -2.20
C LEU A 55 -6.11 8.50 -2.65
N GLU A 56 -7.06 7.62 -2.97
CA GLU A 56 -8.43 7.98 -3.32
C GLU A 56 -9.13 8.69 -2.16
N ARG A 57 -9.02 8.15 -0.93
CA ARG A 57 -9.52 8.81 0.28
C ARG A 57 -8.91 10.19 0.47
N TYR A 58 -7.60 10.33 0.22
CA TYR A 58 -6.91 11.61 0.29
C TYR A 58 -7.41 12.60 -0.77
N ARG A 59 -7.58 12.16 -2.02
CA ARG A 59 -8.15 12.97 -3.12
C ARG A 59 -9.54 13.47 -2.77
N LYS A 60 -10.42 12.59 -2.28
CA LYS A 60 -11.77 12.95 -1.84
C LYS A 60 -11.75 13.99 -0.71
N GLY A 61 -10.77 13.93 0.18
CA GLY A 61 -10.52 14.96 1.19
C GLY A 61 -10.19 16.32 0.57
N GLN A 62 -9.30 16.36 -0.43
CA GLN A 62 -8.94 17.60 -1.14
C GLN A 62 -10.13 18.16 -1.93
N GLU A 63 -10.90 17.31 -2.61
CA GLU A 63 -12.13 17.70 -3.32
C GLU A 63 -13.15 18.34 -2.37
N ASN A 64 -13.37 17.75 -1.19
CA ASN A 64 -14.30 18.27 -0.20
C ASN A 64 -13.88 19.64 0.35
N GLU A 65 -12.59 19.82 0.64
CA GLU A 65 -12.03 21.09 1.09
C GLU A 65 -12.14 22.18 0.00
N LEU A 66 -11.82 21.83 -1.25
CA LEU A 66 -11.95 22.74 -2.38
C LEU A 66 -13.41 23.16 -2.58
N ARG A 67 -14.35 22.20 -2.48
CA ARG A 67 -15.80 22.49 -2.57
C ARG A 67 -16.25 23.42 -1.45
N PHE A 68 -15.81 23.17 -0.21
CA PHE A 68 -16.13 24.04 0.93
C PHE A 68 -15.65 25.48 0.70
N LEU A 69 -14.41 25.67 0.22
CA LEU A 69 -13.90 27.00 -0.10
C LEU A 69 -14.65 27.66 -1.26
N GLN A 70 -15.06 26.89 -2.26
CA GLN A 70 -15.85 27.39 -3.37
C GLN A 70 -17.22 27.90 -2.89
N GLU A 71 -17.92 27.12 -2.04
CA GLU A 71 -19.18 27.54 -1.42
C GLU A 71 -19.01 28.84 -0.62
N LYS A 72 -17.96 28.95 0.20
CA LYS A 72 -17.69 30.16 0.97
C LYS A 72 -17.33 31.36 0.12
N PHE A 73 -16.58 31.14 -0.96
CA PHE A 73 -16.27 32.19 -1.92
C PHE A 73 -17.55 32.73 -2.57
N ASP A 74 -18.43 31.85 -3.03
CA ASP A 74 -19.69 32.23 -3.66
C ASP A 74 -20.64 32.95 -2.68
N GLU A 75 -20.67 32.52 -1.41
CA GLU A 75 -21.38 33.24 -0.33
C GLU A 75 -20.88 34.69 -0.20
N GLN A 76 -19.56 34.91 -0.13
CA GLN A 76 -18.99 36.26 0.00
C GLN A 76 -19.23 37.12 -1.24
N MET A 77 -19.12 36.54 -2.45
CA MET A 77 -19.44 37.24 -3.70
C MET A 77 -20.92 37.66 -3.76
N ALA A 78 -21.83 36.85 -3.23
CA ALA A 78 -23.24 37.20 -3.14
C ALA A 78 -23.50 38.33 -2.14
N ILE A 79 -22.83 38.31 -0.98
CA ILE A 79 -22.89 39.39 0.02
C ILE A 79 -22.34 40.69 -0.57
N GLU A 80 -21.19 40.65 -1.24
CA GLU A 80 -20.58 41.82 -1.91
C GLU A 80 -21.58 42.45 -2.89
N ARG A 81 -22.21 41.64 -3.75
CA ARG A 81 -23.18 42.12 -4.73
C ARG A 81 -24.39 42.75 -4.05
N ALA A 82 -24.96 42.11 -3.04
CA ALA A 82 -26.11 42.63 -2.31
C ALA A 82 -25.80 43.94 -1.57
N ALA A 83 -24.63 44.04 -0.93
CA ALA A 83 -24.18 45.24 -0.25
C ALA A 83 -23.97 46.41 -1.23
N LYS A 84 -23.39 46.12 -2.40
CA LYS A 84 -23.21 47.09 -3.48
C LYS A 84 -24.55 47.61 -4.02
N GLU A 85 -25.55 46.75 -4.16
CA GLU A 85 -26.91 47.15 -4.54
C GLU A 85 -27.61 47.98 -3.46
N ALA A 86 -27.34 47.68 -2.18
CA ALA A 86 -27.86 48.42 -1.03
C ALA A 86 -27.12 49.73 -0.72
N GLY A 87 -25.94 49.96 -1.32
CA GLY A 87 -25.08 51.10 -1.00
C GLY A 87 -24.41 51.02 0.37
N ASP A 88 -24.23 49.81 0.91
CA ASP A 88 -23.52 49.58 2.17
C ASP A 88 -22.03 49.30 1.92
N ASP A 89 -21.26 50.39 1.81
CA ASP A 89 -19.84 50.34 1.47
C ASP A 89 -19.00 49.53 2.46
N ALA A 90 -19.35 49.54 3.76
CA ALA A 90 -18.59 48.81 4.77
C ALA A 90 -18.78 47.29 4.65
N VAL A 91 -20.01 46.85 4.36
CA VAL A 91 -20.28 45.43 4.12
C VAL A 91 -19.71 44.97 2.78
N GLU A 92 -19.80 45.79 1.73
CA GLU A 92 -19.18 45.51 0.42
C GLU A 92 -17.67 45.30 0.56
N GLU A 93 -16.97 46.23 1.21
CA GLU A 93 -15.51 46.17 1.33
C GLU A 93 -15.07 44.92 2.10
N ASN A 94 -15.74 44.61 3.21
CA ASN A 94 -15.45 43.41 4.01
C ASN A 94 -15.72 42.12 3.22
N ALA A 95 -16.84 42.04 2.51
CA ALA A 95 -17.17 40.88 1.69
C ALA A 95 -16.17 40.68 0.54
N ARG A 96 -15.79 41.77 -0.15
CA ARG A 96 -14.78 41.75 -1.21
C ARG A 96 -13.42 41.28 -0.69
N TYR A 97 -12.99 41.76 0.48
CA TYR A 97 -11.74 41.32 1.12
C TYR A 97 -11.77 39.83 1.46
N ASN A 98 -12.87 39.34 2.02
CA ASN A 98 -13.04 37.92 2.34
C ASN A 98 -13.06 37.05 1.07
N ALA A 99 -13.77 37.48 0.02
CA ALA A 99 -13.78 36.81 -1.28
C ALA A 99 -12.37 36.73 -1.89
N LEU A 100 -11.58 37.80 -1.81
CA LEU A 100 -10.19 37.79 -2.28
C LEU A 100 -9.34 36.75 -1.52
N ASN A 101 -9.44 36.71 -0.19
CA ASN A 101 -8.71 35.74 0.62
C ASN A 101 -9.13 34.30 0.32
N LEU A 102 -10.42 34.04 0.19
CA LEU A 102 -10.96 32.73 -0.19
C LEU A 102 -10.53 32.33 -1.60
N GLY A 103 -10.49 33.28 -2.54
CA GLY A 103 -10.00 33.08 -3.90
C GLY A 103 -8.54 32.60 -3.94
N ASN A 104 -7.67 33.21 -3.12
CA ASN A 104 -6.28 32.78 -2.97
C ASN A 104 -6.17 31.36 -2.41
N GLN A 105 -6.92 31.05 -1.34
CA GLN A 105 -6.94 29.71 -0.75
C GLN A 105 -7.45 28.67 -1.74
N LYS A 106 -8.50 29.00 -2.49
CA LYS A 106 -9.06 28.14 -3.53
C LYS A 106 -8.03 27.80 -4.60
N SER A 107 -7.26 28.79 -5.07
CA SER A 107 -6.22 28.54 -6.08
C SER A 107 -5.15 27.56 -5.59
N ILE A 108 -4.77 27.63 -4.31
CA ILE A 108 -3.82 26.69 -3.71
C ILE A 108 -4.44 25.30 -3.61
N ARG A 109 -5.69 25.20 -3.13
CA ARG A 109 -6.39 23.92 -3.00
C ARG A 109 -6.68 23.25 -4.34
N TYR A 110 -6.93 24.02 -5.38
CA TYR A 110 -7.08 23.49 -6.74
C TYR A 110 -5.82 22.74 -7.18
N GLY A 111 -4.63 23.32 -6.95
CA GLY A 111 -3.37 22.62 -7.24
C GLY A 111 -3.19 21.35 -6.41
N ALA A 112 -3.60 21.36 -5.13
CA ALA A 112 -3.53 20.20 -4.27
C ALA A 112 -4.48 19.07 -4.70
N GLU A 113 -5.70 19.40 -5.12
CA GLU A 113 -6.69 18.46 -5.65
C GLU A 113 -6.19 17.82 -6.96
N GLN A 114 -5.68 18.63 -7.90
CA GLN A 114 -5.12 18.13 -9.15
C GLN A 114 -3.92 17.20 -8.93
N ASN A 115 -3.03 17.55 -8.00
CA ASN A 115 -1.92 16.67 -7.62
C ASN A 115 -2.41 15.36 -6.97
N ALA A 116 -3.44 15.41 -6.13
CA ALA A 116 -4.02 14.20 -5.54
C ALA A 116 -4.67 13.31 -6.61
N ALA A 117 -5.37 13.90 -7.60
CA ALA A 117 -5.93 13.17 -8.73
C ALA A 117 -4.84 12.50 -9.58
N TYR A 118 -3.74 13.19 -9.84
CA TYR A 118 -2.57 12.63 -10.52
C TYR A 118 -1.95 11.46 -9.75
N GLN A 119 -1.79 11.58 -8.43
CA GLN A 119 -1.24 10.50 -7.60
C GLN A 119 -2.10 9.23 -7.66
N VAL A 120 -3.43 9.36 -7.67
CA VAL A 120 -4.32 8.20 -7.86
C VAL A 120 -4.10 7.55 -9.23
N GLN A 121 -3.98 8.34 -10.30
CA GLN A 121 -3.73 7.81 -11.65
C GLN A 121 -2.39 7.09 -11.75
N GLU A 122 -1.33 7.65 -11.17
CA GLU A 122 -0.01 7.01 -11.16
C GLU A 122 0.00 5.73 -10.29
N ALA A 123 -0.74 5.71 -9.18
CA ALA A 123 -0.88 4.52 -8.35
C ALA A 123 -1.64 3.39 -9.09
N LEU A 124 -2.72 3.72 -9.80
CA LEU A 124 -3.44 2.76 -10.65
C LEU A 124 -2.51 2.17 -11.71
N LYS A 125 -1.79 3.03 -12.44
CA LYS A 125 -0.87 2.61 -13.50
C LYS A 125 0.27 1.73 -12.97
N SER A 126 0.91 2.14 -11.88
CA SER A 126 2.02 1.39 -11.28
C SER A 126 1.56 0.08 -10.62
N GLY A 127 0.34 0.05 -10.08
CA GLY A 127 -0.31 -1.15 -9.56
C GLY A 127 -0.88 -2.09 -10.64
N GLY A 128 -0.88 -1.68 -11.91
CA GLY A 128 -1.40 -2.47 -13.01
C GLY A 128 -2.94 -2.60 -13.00
N PHE A 129 -3.65 -1.60 -12.50
CA PHE A 129 -5.11 -1.51 -12.52
C PHE A 129 -5.58 -0.62 -13.66
N ALA A 130 -6.66 -1.01 -14.34
CA ALA A 130 -7.32 -0.20 -15.36
C ALA A 130 -8.09 0.97 -14.75
N ASP A 131 -8.72 0.75 -13.59
CA ASP A 131 -9.55 1.74 -12.90
C ASP A 131 -9.65 1.46 -11.38
N LEU A 132 -10.39 2.32 -10.68
CA LEU A 132 -10.64 2.21 -9.24
C LEU A 132 -11.47 0.98 -8.88
N ASP A 133 -12.38 0.53 -9.75
CA ASP A 133 -13.23 -0.63 -9.47
C ASP A 133 -12.37 -1.91 -9.46
N GLU A 134 -11.43 -2.03 -10.39
CA GLU A 134 -10.46 -3.13 -10.41
C GLU A 134 -9.52 -3.10 -9.20
N ALA A 135 -9.08 -1.91 -8.78
CA ALA A 135 -8.25 -1.75 -7.58
C ALA A 135 -9.02 -2.16 -6.31
N HIS A 136 -10.26 -1.70 -6.15
CA HIS A 136 -11.12 -2.07 -5.02
C HIS A 136 -11.44 -3.57 -4.99
N ALA A 137 -11.63 -4.20 -6.15
CA ALA A 137 -11.84 -5.64 -6.23
C ALA A 137 -10.62 -6.48 -5.78
N ALA A 138 -9.42 -5.87 -5.76
CA ALA A 138 -8.19 -6.50 -5.28
C ALA A 138 -7.84 -6.14 -3.83
N GLU A 139 -8.65 -5.30 -3.16
CA GLU A 139 -8.49 -5.06 -1.73
C GLU A 139 -8.82 -6.33 -0.93
N LEU A 140 -7.99 -6.57 0.08
CA LEU A 140 -8.24 -7.52 1.14
C LEU A 140 -8.57 -6.72 2.39
N ASP A 141 -9.41 -7.26 3.26
CA ASP A 141 -9.57 -6.66 4.57
C ASP A 141 -8.26 -6.78 5.39
N ASP A 142 -8.20 -6.06 6.52
CA ASP A 142 -6.97 -5.99 7.31
C ASP A 142 -6.54 -7.35 7.88
N GLU A 143 -7.49 -8.24 8.20
CA GLU A 143 -7.21 -9.56 8.74
C GLU A 143 -6.73 -10.52 7.65
N GLU A 144 -7.41 -10.55 6.51
CA GLU A 144 -7.04 -11.32 5.32
C GLU A 144 -5.67 -10.89 4.78
N PHE A 145 -5.41 -9.58 4.72
CA PHE A 145 -4.13 -9.04 4.29
C PHE A 145 -3.01 -9.48 5.23
N ALA A 146 -3.20 -9.33 6.55
CA ALA A 146 -2.21 -9.70 7.54
C ALA A 146 -1.94 -11.21 7.53
N ALA A 147 -2.97 -12.04 7.38
CA ALA A 147 -2.83 -13.48 7.27
C ALA A 147 -2.05 -13.89 6.01
N LEU A 148 -2.33 -13.26 4.87
CA LEU A 148 -1.62 -13.52 3.62
C LEU A 148 -0.15 -13.09 3.72
N GLU A 149 0.12 -11.91 4.28
CA GLU A 149 1.47 -11.42 4.52
C GLU A 149 2.26 -12.36 5.44
N GLN A 150 1.66 -12.77 6.56
CA GLN A 150 2.28 -13.71 7.49
C GLN A 150 2.56 -15.06 6.81
N LYS A 151 1.63 -15.59 6.03
CA LYS A 151 1.78 -16.86 5.32
C LYS A 151 2.95 -16.82 4.34
N VAL A 152 3.03 -15.78 3.51
CA VAL A 152 4.09 -15.61 2.52
C VAL A 152 5.46 -15.43 3.20
N GLU A 153 5.54 -14.61 4.25
CA GLU A 153 6.81 -14.39 4.95
C GLU A 153 7.27 -15.62 5.76
N ALA A 154 6.35 -16.36 6.37
CA ALA A 154 6.66 -17.62 7.05
C ALA A 154 7.23 -18.65 6.06
N TYR A 155 6.62 -18.81 4.88
CA TYR A 155 7.13 -19.70 3.85
C TYR A 155 8.52 -19.29 3.35
N LYS A 156 8.76 -17.99 3.10
CA LYS A 156 10.09 -17.51 2.67
C LYS A 156 11.16 -17.79 3.70
N ALA A 157 10.85 -17.58 4.99
CA ALA A 157 11.78 -17.84 6.08
C ALA A 157 12.11 -19.34 6.18
N ASP A 158 11.08 -20.20 6.15
CA ASP A 158 11.22 -21.66 6.20
C ASP A 158 12.02 -22.20 5.00
N TYR A 159 11.70 -21.72 3.79
CA TYR A 159 12.43 -22.05 2.57
C TYR A 159 13.90 -21.65 2.66
N ALA A 160 14.20 -20.42 3.09
CA ALA A 160 15.57 -19.94 3.19
C ALA A 160 16.38 -20.71 4.25
N GLU A 161 15.80 -20.96 5.42
CA GLU A 161 16.45 -21.70 6.51
C GLU A 161 16.71 -23.16 6.12
N THR A 162 15.70 -23.83 5.56
CA THR A 162 15.81 -25.22 5.09
C THR A 162 16.84 -25.33 3.97
N LEU A 163 16.87 -24.38 3.03
CA LEU A 163 17.84 -24.37 1.93
C LEU A 163 19.28 -24.25 2.42
N VAL A 164 19.55 -23.30 3.31
CA VAL A 164 20.89 -23.12 3.89
C VAL A 164 21.34 -24.39 4.61
N THR A 165 20.43 -25.05 5.33
CA THR A 165 20.73 -26.28 6.07
C THR A 165 20.99 -27.46 5.12
N CYS A 166 20.18 -27.63 4.08
CA CYS A 166 20.41 -28.64 3.03
C CYS A 166 21.75 -28.42 2.31
N GLN A 167 22.08 -27.17 1.95
CA GLN A 167 23.34 -26.83 1.29
C GLN A 167 24.55 -27.16 2.16
N ALA A 168 24.48 -26.88 3.47
CA ALA A 168 25.55 -27.21 4.41
C ALA A 168 25.80 -28.72 4.54
N LEU A 169 24.77 -29.56 4.32
CA LEU A 169 24.87 -31.02 4.43
C LEU A 169 25.47 -31.69 3.18
N VAL A 170 25.16 -31.17 2.00
CA VAL A 170 25.74 -31.67 0.74
C VAL A 170 27.20 -31.22 0.61
N GLY A 171 27.59 -30.14 1.29
CA GLY A 171 28.89 -29.50 1.13
C GLY A 171 28.97 -28.73 -0.20
N ASP A 172 29.86 -27.73 -0.28
CA ASP A 172 30.25 -27.18 -1.59
C ASP A 172 30.97 -28.30 -2.35
N GLU A 173 30.28 -28.96 -3.29
CA GLU A 173 30.95 -29.72 -4.35
C GLU A 173 31.62 -28.72 -5.31
N ASP A 174 32.66 -28.04 -4.85
CA ASP A 174 33.55 -27.22 -5.67
C ASP A 174 34.93 -27.12 -4.99
N ASP A 175 35.73 -28.18 -5.14
CA ASP A 175 37.20 -28.13 -5.04
C ASP A 175 37.79 -29.50 -5.46
N SER A 176 37.80 -29.80 -6.77
CA SER A 176 38.88 -30.61 -7.40
C SER A 176 38.73 -30.71 -8.93
N GLU A 177 39.35 -29.77 -9.64
CA GLU A 177 40.10 -30.06 -10.88
C GLU A 177 41.57 -29.62 -10.73
#